data_AF-A0A5Z5FPB3-F1
#
_entry.id   AF-A0A5Z5FPB3-F1
#
_cell.length_a   1.000
_cell.length_b   1.000
_cell.length_c   1.000
_cell.angle_alpha   90.00
_cell.angle_beta   90.00
_cell.angle_gamma   90.00
#
_symmetry.space_group_name_H-M   'P 1'
#
loop_
_entity.id
_entity.type
_entity.pdbx_description
1 polymer ?
#
loop_
_entity_poly.entity_id
_entity_poly.type
_entity_poly.pdbx_seq_one_letter_code
_entity_poly.pdbx_strand_id
1 'polypeptide(L)'
;MDSQQHGEQLKRGLKNRHIQLIALGGAIGTGLFLGSASVIQSAGPGIILGYAVAGFIAFLIMRQLGEMVVEEPVAGSFSHFAYKYWGGFAGFASGWNYWVLYVLVAMAELTAVGKYIQFWYPEIPTWASAAAFFVIINAINLTNVKVFGEMEFWFAIIKVIAVIAMILFGAWLLFSDTAGPQATVRNLWEQGGFLPHGWTGLVMMMAIIMFSFGGLELVGITAAEADNPEQSIPKATNQVIYRILIFYI
;
A
#
# COMPACT_ATOMS: atom_id res chain seq x y z
N MET A 1 39.41 -3.70 24.34
CA MET A 1 38.87 -4.83 23.57
C MET A 1 37.78 -4.25 22.70
N ASP A 2 38.18 -3.76 21.53
CA ASP A 2 37.30 -3.08 20.58
C ASP A 2 36.64 -4.13 19.70
N SER A 3 35.40 -4.49 20.04
CA SER A 3 34.55 -5.33 19.21
C SER A 3 34.09 -4.52 18.00
N GLN A 4 34.77 -4.72 16.88
CA GLN A 4 34.37 -4.30 15.54
C GLN A 4 32.97 -4.83 15.21
N GLN A 5 31.96 -3.96 15.22
CA GLN A 5 30.68 -4.24 14.55
C GLN A 5 30.91 -4.17 13.03
N HIS A 6 31.05 -5.34 12.40
CA HIS A 6 30.84 -5.50 10.97
C HIS A 6 29.34 -5.31 10.67
N GLY A 7 28.90 -4.06 10.58
CA GLY A 7 27.65 -3.74 9.88
C GLY A 7 28.00 -3.51 8.41
N GLU A 8 27.55 -4.39 7.51
CA GLU A 8 27.57 -4.10 6.09
C GLU A 8 26.90 -2.74 5.86
N GLN A 9 27.69 -1.73 5.47
CA GLN A 9 27.19 -0.39 5.23
C GLN A 9 26.33 -0.46 3.97
N LEU A 10 25.00 -0.44 4.14
CA LEU A 10 24.05 -0.42 3.03
C LEU A 10 24.44 0.69 2.06
N LYS A 11 24.59 0.34 0.77
CA LYS A 11 24.98 1.31 -0.25
C LYS A 11 23.85 2.32 -0.44
N ARG A 12 24.01 3.51 0.15
CA ARG A 12 23.16 4.67 -0.10
C ARG A 12 23.14 4.97 -1.60
N GLY A 13 21.95 4.99 -2.19
CA GLY A 13 21.79 5.19 -3.63
C GLY A 13 20.35 5.47 -4.07
N LEU A 14 19.40 5.47 -3.14
CA LEU A 14 18.01 5.81 -3.42
C LEU A 14 17.83 7.33 -3.37
N LYS A 15 17.70 7.91 -4.57
CA LYS A 15 17.31 9.32 -4.72
C LYS A 15 15.91 9.54 -4.15
N ASN A 16 15.62 10.77 -3.71
CA ASN A 16 14.29 11.17 -3.20
C ASN A 16 13.13 10.76 -4.12
N ARG A 17 13.32 10.79 -5.45
CA ARG A 17 12.31 10.32 -6.41
C ARG A 17 12.01 8.82 -6.27
N HIS A 18 13.01 7.98 -6.03
CA HIS A 18 12.81 6.55 -5.85
C HIS A 18 12.07 6.29 -4.54
N ILE A 19 12.43 6.98 -3.45
CA ILE A 19 11.75 6.85 -2.15
C ILE A 19 10.26 7.25 -2.26
N GLN A 20 9.97 8.38 -2.89
CA GLN A 20 8.58 8.82 -3.09
C GLN A 20 7.77 7.83 -3.91
N LEU A 21 8.39 7.19 -4.91
CA LEU A 21 7.73 6.24 -5.80
C LEU A 21 7.62 4.84 -5.22
N ILE A 22 8.59 4.35 -4.46
CA ILE A 22 8.45 3.13 -3.64
C ILE A 22 7.26 3.30 -2.70
N ALA A 23 7.20 4.44 -2.02
CA ALA A 23 6.10 4.77 -1.13
C ALA A 23 4.75 4.89 -1.87
N LEU A 24 4.76 5.25 -3.15
CA LEU A 24 3.56 5.40 -3.97
C LEU A 24 3.12 4.05 -4.56
N GLY A 25 4.07 3.25 -5.04
CA GLY A 25 3.86 1.92 -5.57
C GLY A 25 3.50 0.89 -4.49
N GLY A 26 3.99 1.09 -3.26
CA GLY A 26 3.61 0.31 -2.08
C GLY A 26 2.20 0.63 -1.58
N ALA A 27 1.81 1.91 -1.58
CA ALA A 27 0.49 2.34 -1.10
C ALA A 27 -0.67 2.12 -2.09
N ILE A 28 -0.37 1.87 -3.37
CA ILE A 28 -1.37 1.59 -4.41
C ILE A 28 -1.20 0.13 -4.84
N GLY A 29 -2.10 -0.73 -4.39
CA GLY A 29 -1.97 -2.17 -4.58
C GLY A 29 -3.30 -2.89 -4.83
N THR A 30 -3.30 -4.19 -4.55
CA THR A 30 -4.47 -5.06 -4.71
C THR A 30 -5.66 -4.62 -3.85
N GLY A 31 -5.41 -3.99 -2.70
CA GLY A 31 -6.47 -3.39 -1.88
C GLY A 31 -7.34 -2.41 -2.66
N LEU A 32 -6.73 -1.52 -3.46
CA LEU A 32 -7.47 -0.58 -4.31
C LEU A 32 -8.12 -1.27 -5.52
N PHE A 33 -7.36 -2.05 -6.29
CA PHE A 33 -7.89 -2.56 -7.57
C PHE A 33 -8.83 -3.76 -7.42
N LEU A 34 -8.49 -4.70 -6.54
CA LEU A 34 -9.26 -5.93 -6.33
C LEU A 34 -10.23 -5.78 -5.14
N GLY A 35 -9.78 -5.11 -4.08
CA GLY A 35 -10.56 -4.97 -2.84
C GLY A 35 -11.73 -4.01 -2.96
N SER A 36 -11.55 -2.87 -3.63
CA SER A 36 -12.54 -1.78 -3.63
C SER A 36 -13.94 -2.19 -4.08
N ALA A 37 -14.08 -3.06 -5.08
CA ALA A 37 -15.40 -3.52 -5.52
C ALA A 37 -16.17 -4.21 -4.37
N SER A 38 -15.50 -5.10 -3.64
CA SER A 38 -16.11 -5.80 -2.49
C SER A 38 -16.40 -4.85 -1.32
N VAL A 39 -15.53 -3.87 -1.09
CA VAL A 39 -15.71 -2.83 -0.07
C VAL A 39 -16.89 -1.94 -0.40
N ILE A 40 -17.01 -1.46 -1.64
CA ILE A 40 -18.14 -0.65 -2.09
C ILE A 40 -19.44 -1.44 -1.96
N GLN A 41 -19.44 -2.72 -2.35
CA GLN A 41 -20.62 -3.57 -2.23
C GLN A 41 -21.09 -3.77 -0.78
N SER A 42 -20.18 -3.77 0.20
CA SER A 42 -20.48 -4.10 1.60
C SER A 42 -20.57 -2.88 2.52
N ALA A 43 -19.81 -1.82 2.25
CA ALA A 43 -19.82 -0.56 3.01
C ALA A 43 -20.71 0.50 2.35
N GLY A 44 -21.00 0.36 1.06
CA GLY A 44 -21.69 1.36 0.27
C GLY A 44 -20.88 2.67 0.15
N PRO A 45 -21.56 3.80 -0.07
CA PRO A 45 -20.94 5.14 -0.13
C PRO A 45 -20.11 5.50 1.11
N GLY A 46 -20.44 4.91 2.26
CA GLY A 46 -19.70 5.04 3.52
C GLY A 46 -18.23 4.63 3.46
N ILE A 47 -17.80 3.91 2.41
CA ILE A 47 -16.39 3.64 2.11
C ILE A 47 -15.51 4.90 2.16
N ILE A 48 -16.04 6.05 1.71
CA ILE A 48 -15.34 7.34 1.74
C ILE A 48 -14.97 7.73 3.18
N LEU A 49 -15.92 7.57 4.10
CA LEU A 49 -15.68 7.82 5.52
C LEU A 49 -14.66 6.83 6.10
N GLY A 50 -14.75 5.56 5.71
CA GLY A 50 -13.79 4.53 6.11
C GLY A 50 -12.36 4.87 5.70
N TYR A 51 -12.15 5.22 4.42
CA TYR A 51 -10.84 5.65 3.93
C TYR A 51 -10.36 6.94 4.57
N ALA A 52 -11.25 7.91 4.83
CA ALA A 52 -10.89 9.15 5.51
C ALA A 52 -10.40 8.90 6.95
N VAL A 53 -11.11 8.08 7.72
CA VAL A 53 -10.74 7.77 9.12
C VAL A 53 -9.49 6.90 9.18
N ALA A 54 -9.45 5.80 8.42
CA ALA A 54 -8.29 4.92 8.37
C ALA A 54 -7.05 5.66 7.84
N GLY A 55 -7.22 6.48 6.81
CA GLY A 55 -6.15 7.28 6.23
C GLY A 55 -5.62 8.34 7.19
N PHE A 56 -6.50 8.97 7.98
CA PHE A 56 -6.09 9.90 9.04
C PHE A 56 -5.26 9.19 10.12
N ILE A 57 -5.69 8.01 10.58
CA ILE A 57 -4.95 7.20 11.55
C ILE A 57 -3.59 6.79 10.97
N ALA A 58 -3.56 6.27 9.73
CA ALA A 58 -2.33 5.88 9.05
C ALA A 58 -1.36 7.07 8.92
N PHE A 59 -1.86 8.26 8.59
CA PHE A 59 -1.06 9.48 8.55
C PHE A 59 -0.43 9.82 9.90
N LEU A 60 -1.20 9.73 11.00
CA LEU A 60 -0.65 9.98 12.35
C LEU A 60 0.46 8.99 12.71
N ILE A 61 0.27 7.69 12.43
CA ILE A 61 1.28 6.65 12.66
C ILE A 61 2.54 6.96 11.84
N MET A 62 2.38 7.30 10.56
CA MET A 62 3.50 7.61 9.67
C MET A 62 4.23 8.88 10.08
N ARG A 63 3.52 9.85 10.67
CA ARG A 63 4.13 11.06 11.22
C ARG A 63 4.97 10.78 12.45
N GLN A 64 4.44 10.02 13.41
CA GLN A 64 5.19 9.59 14.59
C GLN A 64 6.42 8.78 14.20
N LEU A 65 6.27 7.83 13.26
CA LEU A 65 7.37 7.04 12.76
C LEU A 65 8.41 7.90 12.02
N GLY A 66 7.96 8.83 11.18
CA GLY A 66 8.82 9.75 10.45
C GLY A 66 9.69 10.60 11.37
N GLU A 67 9.13 11.13 12.45
CA GLU A 67 9.88 11.91 13.45
C GLU A 67 10.98 11.07 14.12
N MET A 68 10.65 9.84 14.55
CA MET A 68 11.63 8.92 15.15
C MET A 68 12.76 8.53 14.17
N VAL A 69 12.39 8.26 12.90
CA VAL A 69 13.32 7.85 11.84
C VAL A 69 14.26 8.99 11.42
N VAL A 70 13.79 10.24 11.46
CA VAL A 70 14.63 11.40 11.18
C VAL A 70 15.65 11.63 12.30
N GLU A 71 15.24 11.48 13.56
CA GLU A 71 16.12 11.63 14.73
C GLU A 71 17.17 10.49 14.81
N GLU A 72 16.76 9.27 14.50
CA GLU A 72 17.63 8.09 14.51
C GLU A 72 17.48 7.28 13.21
N PRO A 73 18.25 7.62 12.16
CA PRO A 73 18.20 6.93 10.88
C PRO A 73 18.88 5.55 10.96
N VAL A 74 18.10 4.53 11.30
CA VAL A 74 18.57 3.14 11.45
C VAL A 74 17.78 2.18 10.56
N ALA A 75 18.48 1.17 10.02
CA ALA A 75 17.85 0.08 9.30
C ALA A 75 17.05 -0.79 10.29
N GLY A 76 15.77 -1.04 10.01
CA GLY A 76 14.87 -1.83 10.87
C GLY A 76 13.64 -1.08 11.40
N SER A 77 13.61 0.26 11.28
CA SER A 77 12.43 1.10 11.54
C SER A 77 11.74 0.79 12.89
N PHE A 78 10.44 0.54 12.88
CA PHE A 78 9.61 0.36 14.09
C PHE A 78 10.02 -0.83 14.99
N SER A 79 10.59 -1.91 14.45
CA SER A 79 11.05 -3.03 15.29
C SER A 79 12.26 -2.61 16.14
N HIS A 80 13.19 -1.84 15.58
CA HIS A 80 14.31 -1.26 16.33
C HIS A 80 13.81 -0.31 17.42
N PHE A 81 12.87 0.58 17.09
CA PHE A 81 12.30 1.51 18.06
C PHE A 81 11.54 0.79 19.18
N ALA A 82 10.83 -0.29 18.88
CA ALA A 82 10.19 -1.12 19.90
C ALA A 82 11.22 -1.81 20.82
N TYR A 83 12.34 -2.31 20.28
CA TYR A 83 13.44 -2.85 21.09
C TYR A 83 14.04 -1.78 22.02
N LYS A 84 14.31 -0.59 21.49
CA LYS A 84 14.99 0.49 22.21
C LYS A 84 14.13 1.16 23.27
N TYR A 85 12.87 1.46 22.94
CA TYR A 85 12.00 2.29 23.78
C TYR A 85 10.98 1.51 24.62
N TRP A 86 10.67 0.26 24.26
CA TRP A 86 9.67 -0.54 24.98
C TRP A 86 10.27 -1.81 25.61
N GLY A 87 11.19 -2.47 24.94
CA GLY A 87 12.00 -3.56 25.49
C GLY A 87 12.10 -4.78 24.57
N GLY A 88 12.84 -5.79 25.04
CA GLY A 88 13.20 -6.97 24.25
C GLY A 88 12.02 -7.74 23.65
N PHE A 89 10.96 -7.97 24.44
CA PHE A 89 9.78 -8.69 23.97
C PHE A 89 9.00 -7.88 22.92
N ALA A 90 8.80 -6.58 23.14
CA ALA A 90 8.06 -5.72 22.21
C ALA A 90 8.76 -5.63 20.85
N GLY A 91 10.08 -5.45 20.86
CA GLY A 91 10.89 -5.48 19.64
C GLY A 91 10.82 -6.82 18.90
N PHE A 92 10.93 -7.94 19.63
CA PHE A 92 10.82 -9.28 19.07
C PHE A 92 9.44 -9.53 18.44
N ALA A 93 8.38 -9.25 19.18
CA ALA A 93 7.01 -9.44 18.73
C ALA A 93 6.68 -8.57 17.52
N SER A 94 7.15 -7.31 17.51
CA SER A 94 6.98 -6.39 16.38
C SER A 94 7.68 -6.88 15.12
N GLY A 95 8.94 -7.34 15.22
CA GLY A 95 9.68 -7.88 14.08
C GLY A 95 9.04 -9.15 13.52
N TRP A 96 8.62 -10.08 14.38
CA TRP A 96 7.91 -11.29 13.95
C TRP A 96 6.55 -11.01 13.34
N ASN A 97 5.78 -10.08 13.93
CA ASN A 97 4.50 -9.66 13.38
C ASN A 97 4.67 -9.10 11.97
N TYR A 98 5.70 -8.28 11.75
CA TYR A 98 6.00 -7.74 10.43
C TYR A 98 6.38 -8.82 9.42
N TRP A 99 7.22 -9.78 9.81
CA TRP A 99 7.56 -10.89 8.92
C TRP A 99 6.32 -11.69 8.51
N VAL A 100 5.47 -12.06 9.48
CA VAL A 100 4.23 -12.80 9.20
C VAL A 100 3.29 -12.00 8.31
N LEU A 101 3.16 -10.69 8.57
CA LEU A 101 2.36 -9.78 7.74
C LEU A 101 2.80 -9.86 6.28
N TYR A 102 4.10 -9.76 5.98
CA TYR A 102 4.58 -9.76 4.60
C TYR A 102 4.46 -11.13 3.93
N VAL A 103 4.56 -12.24 4.67
CA VAL A 103 4.23 -13.57 4.13
C VAL A 103 2.75 -13.61 3.71
N LEU A 104 1.84 -13.10 4.53
CA LEU A 104 0.41 -13.07 4.21
C LEU A 104 0.09 -12.13 3.05
N VAL A 105 0.69 -10.93 3.02
CA VAL A 105 0.54 -9.95 1.92
C VAL A 105 1.02 -10.56 0.61
N ALA A 106 2.19 -11.21 0.59
CA ALA A 106 2.71 -11.87 -0.61
C ALA A 106 1.74 -12.92 -1.16
N MET A 107 1.12 -13.73 -0.28
CA MET A 107 0.10 -14.70 -0.70
C MET A 107 -1.17 -14.04 -1.21
N ALA A 108 -1.59 -12.92 -0.62
CA ALA A 108 -2.74 -12.15 -1.09
C ALA A 108 -2.50 -11.57 -2.50
N GLU A 109 -1.31 -11.02 -2.74
CA GLU A 109 -0.88 -10.49 -4.03
C GLU A 109 -0.82 -11.59 -5.12
N LEU A 110 -0.25 -12.76 -4.81
CA LEU A 110 -0.25 -13.90 -5.74
C LEU A 110 -1.66 -14.41 -6.05
N THR A 111 -2.56 -14.39 -5.06
CA THR A 111 -3.97 -14.74 -5.26
C THR A 111 -4.66 -13.73 -6.19
N ALA A 112 -4.34 -12.44 -6.06
CA ALA A 112 -4.87 -11.41 -6.94
C ALA A 112 -4.41 -11.61 -8.39
N VAL A 113 -3.14 -11.90 -8.62
CA VAL A 113 -2.63 -12.26 -9.95
C VAL A 113 -3.38 -13.46 -10.52
N GLY A 114 -3.59 -14.51 -9.70
CA GLY A 114 -4.37 -15.67 -10.11
C GLY A 114 -5.79 -15.31 -10.56
N LYS A 115 -6.48 -14.45 -9.80
CA LYS A 115 -7.83 -13.96 -10.16
C LYS A 115 -7.83 -13.13 -11.44
N TYR A 116 -6.85 -12.25 -11.64
CA TYR A 116 -6.77 -11.43 -12.85
C TYR A 116 -6.50 -12.29 -14.10
N ILE A 117 -5.60 -13.27 -14.03
CA ILE A 117 -5.37 -14.17 -15.16
C ILE A 117 -6.61 -15.00 -15.46
N GLN A 118 -7.27 -15.54 -14.43
CA GLN A 118 -8.49 -16.32 -14.60
C GLN A 118 -9.63 -15.50 -15.22
N PHE A 119 -9.69 -14.19 -14.97
CA PHE A 119 -10.69 -13.32 -15.60
C PHE A 119 -10.57 -13.29 -17.13
N TRP A 120 -9.33 -13.28 -17.67
CA TRP A 120 -9.08 -13.26 -19.11
C TRP A 120 -8.97 -14.66 -19.73
N TYR A 121 -8.44 -15.62 -18.97
CA TYR A 121 -8.21 -17.01 -19.35
C TYR A 121 -8.83 -17.95 -18.31
N PRO A 122 -10.17 -18.15 -18.33
CA PRO A 122 -10.89 -18.92 -17.32
C PRO A 122 -10.43 -20.37 -17.16
N GLU A 123 -9.84 -20.94 -18.22
CA GLU A 123 -9.26 -22.29 -18.27
C GLU A 123 -8.00 -22.44 -17.42
N ILE A 124 -7.30 -21.36 -17.10
CA ILE A 124 -6.09 -21.40 -16.28
C ILE A 124 -6.47 -21.38 -14.80
N PRO A 125 -6.14 -22.43 -14.03
CA PRO A 125 -6.47 -22.46 -12.60
C PRO A 125 -5.63 -21.43 -11.84
N THR A 126 -6.24 -20.78 -10.85
CA THR A 126 -5.62 -19.69 -10.07
C THR A 126 -4.30 -20.08 -9.42
N TRP A 127 -4.18 -21.32 -8.93
CA TRP A 127 -2.96 -21.83 -8.30
C TRP A 127 -1.79 -21.93 -9.28
N ALA A 128 -2.05 -22.26 -10.55
CA ALA A 128 -0.99 -22.41 -11.56
C ALA A 128 -0.39 -21.04 -11.91
N SER A 129 -1.25 -20.04 -12.11
CA SER A 129 -0.85 -18.65 -12.28
C SER A 129 -0.07 -18.12 -11.07
N ALA A 130 -0.57 -18.36 -9.86
CA ALA A 130 0.11 -17.96 -8.63
C ALA A 130 1.51 -18.62 -8.50
N ALA A 131 1.62 -19.92 -8.75
CA ALA A 131 2.88 -20.64 -8.70
C ALA A 131 3.89 -20.15 -9.76
N ALA A 132 3.44 -19.90 -10.99
CA ALA A 132 4.29 -19.37 -12.05
C ALA A 132 4.85 -17.99 -11.69
N PHE A 133 4.00 -17.06 -11.24
CA PHE A 133 4.43 -15.72 -10.83
C PHE A 133 5.31 -15.76 -9.58
N PHE A 134 5.04 -16.66 -8.63
CA PHE A 134 5.92 -16.85 -7.47
C PHE A 134 7.34 -17.21 -7.89
N VAL A 135 7.51 -18.16 -8.82
CA VAL A 135 8.83 -18.55 -9.33
C VAL A 135 9.50 -17.40 -10.09
N ILE A 136 8.76 -16.69 -10.94
CA ILE A 136 9.29 -15.54 -11.72
C ILE A 136 9.77 -14.43 -10.78
N ILE A 137 8.94 -14.03 -9.81
CA ILE A 137 9.30 -12.96 -8.86
C ILE A 137 10.48 -13.37 -8.00
N ASN A 138 10.53 -14.63 -7.51
CA ASN A 138 11.70 -15.11 -6.77
C ASN A 138 12.96 -15.11 -7.63
N ALA A 139 12.88 -15.53 -8.89
CA ALA A 139 14.02 -15.49 -9.81
C ALA A 139 14.50 -14.05 -10.03
N ILE A 140 13.59 -13.09 -10.19
CA ILE A 140 13.91 -11.66 -10.29
C ILE A 140 14.57 -11.16 -9.01
N ASN A 141 14.07 -11.54 -7.83
CA ASN A 141 14.64 -11.14 -6.54
C ASN A 141 16.07 -11.65 -6.32
N LEU A 142 16.48 -12.72 -7.01
CA LEU A 142 17.86 -13.21 -7.00
C LEU A 142 18.81 -12.44 -7.95
N THR A 143 18.29 -11.48 -8.72
CA THR A 143 19.08 -10.61 -9.62
C THR A 143 19.45 -9.27 -8.96
N ASN A 144 20.16 -8.41 -9.68
CA ASN A 144 20.73 -7.16 -9.16
C ASN A 144 19.66 -6.16 -8.68
N VAL A 145 19.77 -5.71 -7.42
CA VAL A 145 18.93 -4.68 -6.76
C VAL A 145 18.66 -3.40 -7.58
N LYS A 146 19.54 -3.03 -8.51
CA LYS A 146 19.28 -1.89 -9.41
C LYS A 146 18.12 -2.12 -10.38
N VAL A 147 17.93 -3.36 -10.85
CA VAL A 147 16.84 -3.70 -11.78
C VAL A 147 15.49 -3.60 -11.07
N PHE A 148 15.44 -4.00 -9.79
CA PHE A 148 14.24 -3.91 -8.96
C PHE A 148 13.72 -2.47 -8.84
N GLY A 149 14.57 -1.52 -8.44
CA GLY A 149 14.15 -0.13 -8.26
C GLY A 149 13.66 0.55 -9.55
N GLU A 150 14.24 0.19 -10.71
CA GLU A 150 13.79 0.70 -12.00
C GLU A 150 12.46 0.05 -12.43
N MET A 151 12.26 -1.25 -12.19
CA MET A 151 10.97 -1.91 -12.46
C MET A 151 9.84 -1.33 -11.61
N GLU A 152 10.09 -1.10 -10.31
CA GLU A 152 9.09 -0.45 -9.46
C GLU A 152 8.74 0.96 -9.94
N PHE A 153 9.72 1.72 -10.43
CA PHE A 153 9.48 3.04 -11.03
C PHE A 153 8.45 2.95 -12.18
N TRP A 154 8.68 2.04 -13.13
CA TRP A 154 7.78 1.86 -14.27
C TRP A 154 6.41 1.31 -13.86
N PHE A 155 6.36 0.35 -12.94
CA PHE A 155 5.10 -0.21 -12.44
C PHE A 155 4.28 0.81 -11.65
N ALA A 156 4.92 1.67 -10.85
CA ALA A 156 4.23 2.74 -10.15
C ALA A 156 3.58 3.73 -11.13
N ILE A 157 4.26 4.09 -12.23
CA ILE A 157 3.69 4.95 -13.28
C ILE A 157 2.45 4.30 -13.89
N ILE A 158 2.53 3.02 -14.27
CA ILE A 158 1.39 2.29 -14.84
C ILE A 158 0.20 2.30 -13.88
N LYS A 159 0.44 2.05 -12.59
CA LYS A 159 -0.61 2.08 -11.55
C LYS A 159 -1.28 3.46 -11.47
N VAL A 160 -0.51 4.54 -11.44
CA VAL A 160 -1.04 5.91 -11.38
C VAL A 160 -1.89 6.22 -12.61
N ILE A 161 -1.39 5.90 -13.79
CA ILE A 161 -2.13 6.10 -15.05
C ILE A 161 -3.44 5.31 -15.02
N ALA A 162 -3.41 4.06 -14.55
CA ALA A 162 -4.61 3.23 -14.44
C ALA A 162 -5.67 3.84 -13.51
N VAL A 163 -5.26 4.39 -12.35
CA VAL A 163 -6.20 5.06 -11.44
C VAL A 163 -6.78 6.33 -12.07
N ILE A 164 -5.94 7.18 -12.67
CA ILE A 164 -6.41 8.40 -13.34
C ILE A 164 -7.38 8.04 -14.49
N ALA A 165 -7.05 7.03 -15.29
CA ALA A 165 -7.91 6.55 -16.37
C ALA A 165 -9.26 6.04 -15.83
N MET A 166 -9.26 5.31 -14.71
CA MET A 166 -10.48 4.83 -14.05
C MET A 166 -11.36 5.99 -13.56
N ILE A 167 -10.75 7.03 -12.97
CA ILE A 167 -11.48 8.23 -12.51
C ILE A 167 -12.09 8.98 -13.70
N LEU A 168 -11.30 9.24 -14.74
CA LEU A 168 -11.77 9.95 -15.94
C LEU A 168 -12.86 9.15 -16.66
N PHE A 169 -12.72 7.83 -16.75
CA PHE A 169 -13.71 6.96 -17.34
C PHE A 169 -15.01 6.95 -16.51
N GLY A 170 -14.92 6.86 -15.18
CA GLY A 170 -16.07 6.97 -14.28
C GLY A 170 -16.80 8.32 -14.42
N ALA A 171 -16.06 9.42 -14.49
CA ALA A 171 -16.63 10.75 -14.74
C ALA A 171 -17.31 10.80 -16.11
N TRP A 172 -16.67 10.27 -17.15
CA TRP A 172 -17.26 10.18 -18.48
C TRP A 172 -18.57 9.36 -18.47
N LEU A 173 -18.64 8.23 -17.75
CA LEU A 173 -19.89 7.47 -17.61
C LEU A 173 -21.00 8.31 -16.94
N LEU A 174 -20.66 9.12 -15.94
CA LEU A 174 -21.64 9.99 -15.25
C LEU A 174 -22.17 11.14 -16.12
N PHE A 175 -21.37 11.64 -17.08
CA PHE A 175 -21.71 12.82 -17.89
C PHE A 175 -22.09 12.51 -19.34
N SER A 176 -21.78 11.33 -19.86
CA SER A 176 -21.91 11.04 -21.29
C SER A 176 -23.30 10.62 -21.76
N ASP A 177 -24.29 10.50 -20.86
CA ASP A 177 -25.63 9.93 -21.11
C ASP A 177 -25.66 8.52 -21.76
N THR A 178 -24.50 7.96 -22.14
CA THR A 178 -24.34 6.67 -22.83
C THR A 178 -24.22 5.47 -21.88
N ALA A 179 -23.96 5.73 -20.59
CA ALA A 179 -23.74 4.70 -19.59
C ALA A 179 -25.03 4.06 -19.03
N GLY A 180 -26.19 4.54 -19.48
CA GLY A 180 -27.50 4.09 -19.02
C GLY A 180 -27.95 4.73 -17.69
N PRO A 181 -29.20 4.48 -17.26
CA PRO A 181 -29.83 5.17 -16.13
C PRO A 181 -29.19 4.85 -14.77
N GLN A 182 -28.38 3.80 -14.68
CA GLN A 182 -27.70 3.39 -13.45
C GLN A 182 -26.46 4.24 -13.16
N ALA A 183 -25.87 4.90 -14.16
CA ALA A 183 -24.70 5.76 -13.98
C ALA A 183 -25.11 7.14 -13.47
N THR A 184 -25.45 7.22 -12.19
CA THR A 184 -25.93 8.46 -11.57
C THR A 184 -25.29 8.71 -10.22
N VAL A 185 -25.08 9.99 -9.90
CA VAL A 185 -24.61 10.45 -8.58
C VAL A 185 -25.61 10.06 -7.48
N ARG A 186 -26.87 9.84 -7.84
CA ARG A 186 -27.92 9.37 -6.93
C ARG A 186 -27.62 8.04 -6.25
N ASN A 187 -26.74 7.21 -6.82
CA ASN A 187 -26.29 5.97 -6.18
C ASN A 187 -25.67 6.19 -4.80
N LEU A 188 -25.22 7.41 -4.47
CA LEU A 188 -24.69 7.76 -3.16
C LEU A 188 -25.75 7.77 -2.03
N TRP A 189 -27.05 7.81 -2.37
CA TRP A 189 -28.12 7.84 -1.36
C TRP A 189 -29.37 7.05 -1.72
N GLU A 190 -29.64 6.74 -2.99
CA GLU A 190 -30.84 6.00 -3.40
C GLU A 190 -30.74 4.49 -3.13
N GLN A 191 -29.53 3.95 -2.99
CA GLN A 191 -29.31 2.51 -2.71
C GLN A 191 -29.29 2.20 -1.21
N GLY A 192 -30.24 2.74 -0.44
CA GLY A 192 -30.32 2.54 1.02
C GLY A 192 -29.57 3.59 1.85
N GLY A 193 -29.30 4.76 1.28
CA GLY A 193 -28.60 5.86 1.94
C GLY A 193 -27.08 5.77 1.88
N PHE A 194 -26.39 6.61 2.66
CA PHE A 194 -24.92 6.67 2.69
C PHE A 194 -24.29 5.42 3.34
N LEU A 195 -24.99 4.80 4.29
CA LEU A 195 -24.57 3.59 5.01
C LEU A 195 -25.64 2.50 4.86
N PRO A 196 -25.78 1.89 3.66
CA PRO A 196 -26.87 0.93 3.39
C PRO A 196 -26.80 -0.34 4.23
N HIS A 197 -25.60 -0.71 4.69
CA HIS A 197 -25.34 -1.84 5.58
C HIS A 197 -25.02 -1.39 7.03
N GLY A 198 -25.33 -0.13 7.35
CA GLY A 198 -25.05 0.49 8.64
C GLY A 198 -23.57 0.58 8.99
N TRP A 199 -23.28 0.91 10.24
CA TRP A 199 -21.91 0.97 10.77
C TRP A 199 -21.21 -0.38 10.75
N THR A 200 -21.95 -1.47 10.90
CA THR A 200 -21.40 -2.83 10.90
C THR A 200 -20.76 -3.16 9.54
N GLY A 201 -21.43 -2.82 8.43
CA GLY A 201 -20.84 -2.99 7.09
C GLY A 201 -19.53 -2.21 6.92
N LEU A 202 -19.50 -0.96 7.39
CA LEU A 202 -18.29 -0.13 7.35
C LEU A 202 -17.17 -0.73 8.21
N VAL A 203 -17.45 -1.09 9.46
CA VAL A 203 -16.47 -1.64 10.41
C VAL A 203 -15.91 -2.97 9.93
N MET A 204 -16.73 -3.85 9.35
CA MET A 204 -16.27 -5.13 8.79
C MET A 204 -15.27 -4.91 7.65
N MET A 205 -15.48 -3.87 6.83
CA MET A 205 -14.57 -3.58 5.72
C MET A 205 -13.37 -2.71 6.11
N MET A 206 -13.31 -2.21 7.36
CA MET A 206 -12.14 -1.48 7.86
C MET A 206 -10.86 -2.32 7.77
N ALA A 207 -10.94 -3.64 7.93
CA ALA A 207 -9.77 -4.51 7.76
C ALA A 207 -9.20 -4.44 6.34
N ILE A 208 -10.07 -4.48 5.32
CA ILE A 208 -9.66 -4.39 3.91
C ILE A 208 -9.19 -2.97 3.57
N ILE A 209 -9.86 -1.95 4.11
CA ILE A 209 -9.44 -0.54 3.97
C ILE A 209 -8.04 -0.32 4.57
N MET A 210 -7.78 -0.84 5.77
CA MET A 210 -6.46 -0.76 6.40
C MET A 210 -5.41 -1.55 5.62
N PHE A 211 -5.78 -2.71 5.05
CA PHE A 211 -4.90 -3.47 4.16
C PHE A 211 -4.50 -2.65 2.93
N SER A 212 -5.40 -1.84 2.36
CA SER A 212 -5.08 -0.95 1.23
C SER A 212 -4.02 0.11 1.57
N PHE A 213 -3.85 0.46 2.84
CA PHE A 213 -2.80 1.39 3.30
C PHE A 213 -1.49 0.70 3.70
N GLY A 214 -1.42 -0.63 3.62
CA GLY A 214 -0.17 -1.36 3.76
C GLY A 214 0.86 -0.86 2.75
N GLY A 215 2.11 -0.82 3.16
CA GLY A 215 3.21 -0.36 2.32
C GLY A 215 3.62 1.09 2.55
N LEU A 216 2.80 1.90 3.24
CA LEU A 216 3.18 3.25 3.64
C LEU A 216 4.45 3.21 4.51
N GLU A 217 4.52 2.25 5.43
CA GLU A 217 5.61 2.09 6.40
C GLU A 217 6.99 1.84 5.78
N LEU A 218 7.07 1.43 4.50
CA LEU A 218 8.35 1.30 3.79
C LEU A 218 9.13 2.62 3.72
N VAL A 219 8.45 3.77 3.78
CA VAL A 219 9.12 5.08 3.89
C VAL A 219 10.04 5.10 5.13
N GLY A 220 9.57 4.55 6.25
CA GLY A 220 10.33 4.51 7.49
C GLY A 220 11.51 3.54 7.46
N ILE A 221 11.42 2.47 6.66
CA ILE A 221 12.48 1.46 6.52
C ILE A 221 13.57 1.93 5.56
N THR A 222 13.16 2.53 4.44
CA THR A 222 14.08 3.04 3.40
C THR A 222 14.84 4.30 3.81
N ALA A 223 14.50 4.89 4.96
CA ALA A 223 15.17 6.08 5.46
C ALA A 223 16.66 5.89 5.75
N ALA A 224 17.08 4.70 6.19
CA ALA A 224 18.49 4.37 6.39
C ALA A 224 19.30 4.39 5.07
N GLU A 225 18.62 4.23 3.93
CA GLU A 225 19.19 4.21 2.58
C GLU A 225 19.02 5.54 1.83
N ALA A 226 18.31 6.50 2.44
CA ALA A 226 18.03 7.81 1.87
C ALA A 226 19.27 8.71 1.88
N ASP A 227 19.50 9.44 0.79
CA ASP A 227 20.61 10.41 0.70
C ASP A 227 20.44 11.60 1.67
N ASN A 228 19.20 12.03 1.92
CA ASN A 228 18.85 13.13 2.83
C ASN A 228 17.53 12.83 3.58
N PRO A 229 17.58 12.06 4.68
CA PRO A 229 16.39 11.62 5.40
C PRO A 229 15.63 12.77 6.07
N GLU A 230 16.31 13.78 6.62
CA GLU A 230 15.70 14.93 7.31
C GLU A 230 14.71 15.71 6.44
N GLN A 231 14.95 15.76 5.11
CA GLN A 231 14.05 16.42 4.17
C GLN A 231 13.14 15.45 3.44
N SER A 232 13.65 14.27 3.07
CA SER A 232 12.92 13.33 2.21
C SER A 232 11.80 12.62 2.97
N ILE A 233 12.03 12.26 4.23
CA ILE A 233 11.05 11.53 5.04
C ILE A 233 9.85 12.39 5.40
N PRO A 234 9.98 13.61 5.98
CA PRO A 234 8.82 14.44 6.28
C PRO A 234 8.00 14.80 5.02
N LYS A 235 8.68 15.02 3.89
CA LYS A 235 8.02 15.28 2.62
C LYS A 235 7.21 14.07 2.14
N ALA A 236 7.78 12.87 2.21
CA ALA A 236 7.08 11.63 1.85
C ALA A 236 5.87 11.39 2.77
N THR A 237 6.02 11.60 4.09
CA THR A 237 4.94 11.48 5.07
C THR A 237 3.80 12.45 4.79
N ASN A 238 4.09 13.74 4.55
CA ASN A 238 3.05 14.73 4.25
C ASN A 238 2.34 14.45 2.92
N GLN A 239 3.02 13.83 1.96
CA GLN A 239 2.42 13.41 0.70
C GLN A 239 1.39 12.28 0.86
N VAL A 240 1.42 11.51 1.96
CA VAL A 240 0.47 10.42 2.20
C VAL A 240 -0.98 10.91 2.20
N ILE A 241 -1.26 12.08 2.78
CA ILE A 241 -2.61 12.67 2.78
C ILE A 241 -3.13 12.84 1.35
N TYR A 242 -2.33 13.45 0.48
CA TYR A 242 -2.73 13.68 -0.91
C TYR A 242 -2.96 12.36 -1.65
N ARG A 243 -2.18 11.32 -1.36
CA ARG A 243 -2.35 9.99 -1.97
C ARG A 243 -3.67 9.35 -1.54
N ILE A 244 -4.01 9.44 -0.25
CA ILE A 244 -5.29 8.95 0.27
C ILE A 244 -6.45 9.69 -0.41
N LEU A 245 -6.38 11.03 -0.45
CA LEU A 245 -7.45 11.86 -1.02
C LEU A 245 -7.64 11.64 -2.52
N ILE A 246 -6.57 11.40 -3.28
CA ILE A 246 -6.66 11.29 -4.75
C ILE A 246 -7.00 9.86 -5.20
N PHE A 247 -6.48 8.84 -4.52
CA PHE A 247 -6.61 7.45 -4.99
C PHE A 247 -7.75 6.68 -4.34
N TYR A 248 -8.17 7.05 -3.13
CA TYR A 248 -9.12 6.27 -2.33
C TYR A 248 -10.45 6.99 -2.06
N ILE A 249 -10.49 8.33 -2.16
CA ILE A 249 -11.69 9.16 -1.94
C ILE A 249 -12.14 9.75 -3.28
#